data_AF-A0A6F9DVK1-F1
#
_entry.id   AF-A0A6F9DVK1-F1
#
_cell.length_a   1.000
_cell.length_b   1.000
_cell.length_c   1.000
_cell.angle_alpha   90.00
_cell.angle_beta   90.00
_cell.angle_gamma   90.00
#
_symmetry.space_group_name_H-M   'P 1'
#
loop_
_entity.id
_entity.type
_entity.pdbx_description
1 polymer ?
#
loop_
_entity_poly.entity_id
_entity_poly.type
_entity_poly.pdbx_seq_one_letter_code
_entity_poly.pdbx_strand_id
1 'polypeptide(L)'
;MKCSVIHFPVCEFKDGIFYKVTGKMVSGDVEELDAALFGANPSAEEETEQSTGGGSSERVCNVVKNHQLVSVGTWDKKAFKGWIKDYVKNVEKKLKEAGKTDEAEEFKKLAMDGVKYLMANIKDFDVYAGEKNGC
;
A
#
# COMPACT_ATOMS: atom_id res chain seq x y z
N MET A 1 3.54 24.33 0.15
CA MET A 1 3.71 22.90 -0.21
C MET A 1 5.00 22.77 -0.98
N LYS A 2 6.00 22.05 -0.44
CA LYS A 2 7.19 21.66 -1.19
C LYS A 2 6.90 20.28 -1.79
N CYS A 3 6.88 20.18 -3.12
CA CYS A 3 6.78 18.88 -3.79
C CYS A 3 8.14 18.59 -4.44
N SER A 4 8.73 17.45 -4.09
CA SER A 4 10.00 16.97 -4.67
C SER A 4 9.68 15.95 -5.77
N VAL A 5 10.39 16.02 -6.90
CA VAL A 5 10.19 15.10 -8.03
C VAL A 5 11.12 13.91 -7.85
N ILE A 6 10.62 12.81 -7.28
CA ILE A 6 11.34 11.53 -7.18
C ILE A 6 10.47 10.45 -7.83
N HIS A 7 10.36 10.40 -9.16
CA HIS A 7 9.53 9.46 -9.96
C HIS A 7 8.00 9.49 -9.70
N PHE A 8 7.56 9.68 -8.46
CA PHE A 8 6.21 9.97 -8.01
C PHE A 8 6.19 11.35 -7.32
N PRO A 9 5.19 12.21 -7.59
CA PRO A 9 5.04 13.47 -6.88
C PRO A 9 4.63 13.21 -5.42
N VAL A 10 5.47 13.68 -4.49
CA VAL A 10 5.26 13.58 -3.04
C VAL A 10 5.06 14.98 -2.47
N CYS A 11 4.04 15.16 -1.64
CA CYS A 11 3.82 16.40 -0.91
C CYS A 11 3.41 16.11 0.55
N GLU A 12 3.80 16.98 1.48
CA GLU A 12 3.40 16.89 2.89
C GLU A 12 1.90 17.16 3.07
N PHE A 13 1.27 16.43 4.00
CA PHE A 13 -0.14 16.53 4.32
C PHE A 13 -0.36 16.50 5.84
N LYS A 14 -1.31 17.33 6.32
CA LYS A 14 -1.63 17.51 7.75
C LYS A 14 -0.40 17.81 8.61
N ASP A 15 0.18 18.99 8.39
CA ASP A 15 1.31 19.48 9.18
C ASP A 15 2.52 18.52 9.17
N GLY A 16 2.75 17.87 8.03
CA GLY A 16 3.90 16.97 7.83
C GLY A 16 3.74 15.57 8.43
N ILE A 17 2.61 15.24 9.07
CA ILE A 17 2.42 13.91 9.67
C ILE A 17 2.26 12.81 8.60
N PHE A 18 1.78 13.16 7.41
CA PHE A 18 1.62 12.25 6.29
C PHE A 18 2.36 12.75 5.05
N TYR A 19 2.89 11.82 4.28
CA TYR A 19 3.27 12.07 2.89
C TYR A 19 2.16 11.60 1.98
N LYS A 20 1.67 12.49 1.11
CA LYS A 20 0.74 12.15 0.04
C LYS A 20 1.52 11.92 -1.23
N VAL A 21 1.42 10.70 -1.77
CA VAL A 21 2.00 10.31 -3.06
C VAL A 21 0.88 10.24 -4.09
N THR A 22 1.02 10.96 -5.21
CA THR A 22 0.01 10.88 -6.29
C THR A 22 0.43 9.83 -7.31
N GLY A 23 -0.30 8.72 -7.32
CA GLY A 23 -0.14 7.67 -8.33
C GLY A 23 -1.07 7.86 -9.52
N LYS A 24 -0.81 7.09 -10.59
CA LYS A 24 -1.66 6.95 -11.76
C LYS A 24 -2.23 5.54 -11.78
N MET A 25 -3.51 5.40 -12.10
CA MET A 25 -4.11 4.09 -12.34
C MET A 25 -3.60 3.55 -13.68
N VAL A 26 -2.92 2.41 -13.66
CA VAL A 26 -2.44 1.71 -14.84
C VAL A 26 -3.28 0.44 -15.03
N SER A 27 -3.66 0.12 -16.25
CA SER A 27 -4.13 -1.23 -16.55
C SER A 27 -2.99 -2.20 -16.25
N GLY A 28 -3.28 -3.25 -15.50
CA GLY A 28 -2.48 -4.45 -15.63
C GLY A 28 -2.69 -4.93 -17.05
N ASP A 29 -1.88 -4.47 -18.00
CA ASP A 29 -1.70 -5.23 -19.22
C ASP A 29 -1.23 -6.60 -18.72
N VAL A 30 -2.14 -7.55 -18.85
CA VAL A 30 -1.77 -8.95 -18.97
C VAL A 30 -0.87 -8.91 -20.19
N GLU A 31 0.44 -8.80 -19.98
CA GLU A 31 1.33 -9.49 -20.89
C GLU A 31 0.82 -10.92 -20.77
N GLU A 32 -0.06 -11.26 -21.71
CA GLU A 32 -0.30 -12.59 -22.21
C GLU A 32 1.11 -13.14 -22.35
N LEU A 33 1.60 -13.75 -21.26
CA LEU A 33 2.86 -14.47 -21.23
C LEU A 33 2.60 -15.56 -22.24
N ASP A 34 3.07 -15.24 -23.44
CA ASP A 34 2.88 -15.99 -24.66
C ASP A 34 2.96 -17.45 -24.28
N ALA A 35 1.84 -18.17 -24.39
CA ALA A 35 1.78 -19.60 -24.07
C ALA A 35 2.80 -20.39 -24.94
N ALA A 36 3.43 -19.72 -25.91
CA ALA A 36 4.62 -20.16 -26.63
C ALA A 36 5.90 -20.35 -25.77
N LEU A 37 6.03 -19.72 -24.59
CA LEU A 37 7.24 -19.87 -23.76
C LEU A 37 7.18 -21.11 -22.83
N PHE A 38 5.99 -21.58 -22.46
CA PHE A 38 5.82 -22.86 -21.76
C PHE A 38 5.69 -24.01 -22.76
N GLY A 39 6.81 -24.30 -23.43
CA GLY A 39 7.17 -25.65 -23.86
C GLY A 39 6.11 -26.40 -24.69
N ALA A 40 6.28 -26.35 -26.00
CA ALA A 40 5.73 -27.34 -26.92
C ALA A 40 5.85 -28.77 -26.37
N ASN A 41 4.73 -29.36 -25.96
CA ASN A 41 4.55 -30.81 -25.91
C ASN A 41 3.23 -31.18 -26.61
N PRO A 42 3.27 -31.53 -27.91
CA PRO A 42 2.08 -31.82 -28.70
C PRO A 42 1.73 -33.32 -28.62
N SER A 43 0.87 -33.71 -27.67
CA SER A 43 0.17 -35.01 -27.60
C SER A 43 -0.71 -34.94 -26.33
N ALA A 44 -2.02 -35.14 -26.25
CA ALA A 44 -3.07 -35.65 -27.12
C ALA A 44 -4.44 -35.33 -26.44
N GLU A 45 -5.45 -35.03 -27.27
CA GLU A 45 -6.90 -35.35 -27.11
C GLU A 45 -7.79 -34.70 -26.00
N GLU A 46 -8.92 -34.13 -26.47
CA GLU A 46 -10.24 -33.90 -25.83
C GLU A 46 -10.28 -33.02 -24.55
N GLU A 47 -11.14 -32.02 -24.34
CA GLU A 47 -12.44 -31.61 -24.91
C GLU A 47 -12.60 -30.10 -24.59
N THR A 48 -13.27 -29.39 -25.49
CA THR A 48 -13.61 -27.97 -25.41
C THR A 48 -14.65 -27.69 -24.32
N GLU A 49 -14.71 -26.43 -23.88
CA GLU A 49 -15.73 -25.75 -23.04
C GLU A 49 -15.26 -25.49 -21.60
N GLN A 50 -15.20 -24.27 -21.08
CA GLN A 50 -15.70 -22.99 -21.53
C GLN A 50 -14.86 -21.91 -20.85
N SER A 51 -14.38 -20.98 -21.66
CA SER A 51 -13.75 -19.73 -21.22
C SER A 51 -14.66 -19.00 -20.22
N THR A 52 -14.20 -18.89 -18.98
CA THR A 52 -14.49 -17.75 -18.10
C THR A 52 -13.20 -17.32 -17.41
N GLY A 53 -12.16 -17.10 -18.22
CA GLY A 53 -11.08 -16.21 -17.85
C GLY A 53 -11.68 -14.82 -17.69
N GLY A 54 -12.16 -14.51 -16.50
CA GLY A 54 -12.65 -13.20 -16.10
C GLY A 54 -11.50 -12.21 -16.15
N GLY A 55 -11.17 -11.75 -17.35
CA GLY A 55 -10.31 -10.62 -17.63
C GLY A 55 -10.97 -9.36 -17.10
N SER A 56 -10.95 -9.18 -15.78
CA SER A 56 -11.09 -7.87 -15.19
C SER A 56 -9.69 -7.27 -15.28
N SER A 57 -9.46 -6.39 -16.25
CA SER A 57 -8.27 -5.55 -16.29
C SER A 57 -8.22 -4.72 -15.01
N GLU A 58 -7.67 -5.29 -13.94
CA GLU A 58 -7.65 -4.65 -12.64
C GLU A 58 -6.73 -3.44 -12.77
N ARG A 59 -7.34 -2.25 -12.71
CA ARG A 59 -6.58 -0.99 -12.77
C ARG A 59 -5.87 -0.85 -11.43
N VAL A 60 -4.58 -1.08 -11.42
CA VAL A 60 -3.75 -0.99 -10.22
C VAL A 60 -3.04 0.36 -10.21
N CYS A 61 -2.91 0.99 -9.05
CA CYS A 61 -2.11 2.19 -8.90
C CYS A 61 -0.63 1.87 -9.19
N ASN A 62 0.03 2.65 -10.03
CA ASN A 62 1.45 2.43 -10.37
C ASN A 62 2.37 2.44 -9.14
N VAL A 63 2.03 3.18 -8.07
CA VAL A 63 2.76 3.13 -6.79
C VAL A 63 2.66 1.74 -6.16
N VAL A 64 1.48 1.14 -6.17
CA VAL A 64 1.24 -0.22 -5.62
C VAL A 64 2.00 -1.25 -6.46
N LYS A 65 1.90 -1.17 -7.79
CA LYS A 65 2.58 -2.08 -8.73
C LYS A 65 4.11 -2.00 -8.62
N ASN A 66 4.68 -0.79 -8.67
CA ASN A 66 6.13 -0.61 -8.69
C ASN A 66 6.81 -0.99 -7.36
N HIS A 67 6.11 -0.88 -6.23
CA HIS A 67 6.64 -1.23 -4.90
C HIS A 67 6.18 -2.60 -4.41
N GLN A 68 5.52 -3.39 -5.26
CA GLN A 68 5.00 -4.73 -4.94
C GLN A 68 4.19 -4.73 -3.63
N LEU A 69 3.32 -3.73 -3.48
CA LEU A 69 2.48 -3.62 -2.28
C LEU A 69 1.29 -4.57 -2.40
N VAL A 70 1.04 -5.31 -1.32
CA VAL A 70 -0.06 -6.27 -1.21
C VAL A 70 -1.21 -5.62 -0.44
N SER A 71 -2.44 -5.79 -0.94
CA SER A 71 -3.62 -5.36 -0.21
C SER A 71 -3.77 -6.16 1.07
N VAL A 72 -3.88 -5.47 2.21
CA VAL A 72 -4.14 -6.06 3.53
C VAL A 72 -5.64 -6.33 3.72
N GLY A 73 -6.47 -5.85 2.79
CA GLY A 73 -7.92 -5.91 2.88
C GLY A 73 -8.51 -4.83 3.79
N THR A 74 -9.82 -4.93 4.01
CA THR A 74 -10.57 -3.98 4.82
C THR A 74 -10.33 -4.21 6.30
N TRP A 75 -10.15 -3.12 7.04
CA TRP A 75 -9.95 -3.17 8.49
C TRP A 75 -11.22 -2.85 9.27
N ASP A 76 -11.45 -3.59 10.36
CA ASP A 76 -12.38 -3.13 11.39
C ASP A 76 -11.77 -1.92 12.14
N LYS A 77 -12.59 -0.90 12.42
CA LYS A 77 -12.15 0.35 13.04
C LYS A 77 -11.55 0.14 14.44
N LYS A 78 -11.99 -0.88 15.19
CA LYS A 78 -11.45 -1.22 16.51
C LYS A 78 -10.11 -1.94 16.38
N ALA A 79 -10.00 -2.89 15.44
CA ALA A 79 -8.73 -3.57 15.15
C ALA A 79 -7.66 -2.57 14.69
N PHE A 80 -8.02 -1.69 13.75
CA PHE A 80 -7.12 -0.65 13.25
C PHE A 80 -6.66 0.31 14.35
N LYS A 81 -7.56 0.67 15.29
CA LYS A 81 -7.23 1.51 16.44
C LYS A 81 -6.16 0.88 17.34
N GLY A 82 -6.21 -0.44 17.53
CA GLY A 82 -5.18 -1.16 18.28
C GLY A 82 -3.84 -1.07 17.56
N TRP A 83 -3.83 -1.49 16.29
CA TRP A 83 -2.64 -1.51 15.46
C TRP A 83 -1.95 -0.14 15.35
N ILE A 84 -2.69 0.92 15.01
CA ILE A 84 -2.08 2.25 14.81
C ILE A 84 -1.52 2.83 16.12
N LYS A 85 -2.13 2.52 17.27
CA LYS A 85 -1.60 2.97 18.56
C LYS A 85 -0.26 2.32 18.88
N ASP A 86 -0.12 1.04 18.60
CA ASP A 86 1.12 0.33 18.84
C ASP A 86 2.20 0.73 17.83
N TYR A 87 1.81 1.01 16.58
CA TYR A 87 2.71 1.62 15.58
C TYR A 87 3.27 2.97 16.06
N VAL A 88 2.42 3.90 16.52
CA VAL A 88 2.86 5.21 17.04
C VAL A 88 3.81 5.07 18.23
N LYS A 89 3.53 4.14 19.16
CA LYS A 89 4.44 3.87 20.28
C LYS A 89 5.79 3.32 19.82
N ASN A 90 5.80 2.43 18.84
CA ASN A 90 7.03 1.85 18.29
C ASN A 90 7.89 2.92 17.61
N VAL A 91 7.27 3.84 16.86
CA VAL A 91 7.99 4.98 16.26
C VAL A 91 8.52 5.92 17.33
N GLU A 92 7.72 6.28 18.35
CA GLU A 92 8.17 7.12 19.47
C GLU A 92 9.39 6.49 20.18
N LYS A 93 9.33 5.17 20.42
CA LYS A 93 10.45 4.41 21.01
C LYS A 93 11.68 4.46 20.12
N LYS A 94 11.55 4.24 18.82
CA LYS A 94 12.67 4.28 17.86
C LYS A 94 13.32 5.65 17.76
N LEU A 95 12.53 6.73 17.79
CA LEU A 95 13.05 8.10 17.82
C LEU A 95 13.84 8.38 19.10
N LYS A 96 13.32 7.94 20.26
CA LYS A 96 14.03 8.05 21.54
C LYS A 96 15.31 7.23 21.58
N GLU A 97 15.28 6.00 21.07
CA GLU A 97 16.48 5.14 20.92
C GLU A 97 17.54 5.78 20.02
N ALA A 98 17.13 6.56 19.02
CA ALA A 98 18.01 7.32 18.14
C ALA A 98 18.50 8.66 18.73
N GLY A 99 18.18 8.96 19.99
CA GLY A 99 18.56 10.21 20.65
C GLY A 99 17.76 11.44 20.20
N LYS A 100 16.66 11.25 19.45
CA LYS A 100 15.82 12.30 18.87
C LYS A 100 14.59 12.57 19.76
N THR A 101 14.83 12.90 21.02
CA THR A 101 13.76 13.03 22.03
C THR A 101 12.77 14.14 21.67
N ASP A 102 13.27 15.29 21.20
CA ASP A 102 12.42 16.43 20.81
C ASP A 102 11.51 16.08 19.62
N GLU A 103 12.05 15.40 18.60
CA GLU A 103 11.27 14.90 17.46
C GLU A 103 10.23 13.85 17.89
N ALA A 104 10.51 13.06 18.93
CA ALA A 104 9.57 12.07 19.45
C ALA A 104 8.35 12.73 20.11
N GLU A 105 8.54 13.85 20.83
CA GLU A 105 7.45 14.61 21.43
C GLU A 105 6.62 15.34 20.37
N GLU A 106 7.28 15.94 19.38
CA GLU A 106 6.60 16.57 18.24
C GLU A 106 5.80 15.55 17.44
N PHE A 107 6.40 14.39 17.11
CA PHE A 107 5.71 13.29 16.45
C PHE A 107 4.47 12.85 17.22
N LYS A 108 4.58 12.68 18.54
CA LYS A 108 3.43 12.27 19.38
C LYS A 108 2.28 13.26 19.31
N LYS A 109 2.57 14.56 19.35
CA LYS A 109 1.57 15.62 19.25
C LYS A 109 0.85 15.59 17.89
N LEU A 110 1.61 15.50 16.80
CA LEU A 110 1.07 15.47 15.44
C LEU A 110 0.36 14.14 15.11
N ALA A 111 0.89 13.02 15.60
CA ALA A 111 0.34 11.69 15.38
C ALA A 111 -1.07 11.54 15.97
N MET A 112 -1.42 12.25 17.05
CA MET A 112 -2.78 12.21 17.61
C MET A 112 -3.84 12.65 16.59
N ASP A 113 -3.59 13.70 15.84
CA ASP A 113 -4.53 14.19 14.83
C ASP A 113 -4.48 13.35 13.54
N GLY A 114 -3.31 12.81 13.22
CA GLY A 114 -3.15 11.79 12.16
C GLY A 114 -4.01 10.55 12.45
N VAL A 115 -3.91 9.98 13.65
CA VAL A 115 -4.69 8.81 14.09
C VAL A 115 -6.19 9.09 14.01
N LYS A 116 -6.66 10.25 14.49
CA LYS A 116 -8.08 10.63 14.41
C LYS A 116 -8.56 10.67 12.95
N TYR A 117 -7.75 11.24 12.05
CA TYR A 117 -8.08 11.31 10.64
C TYR A 117 -8.18 9.93 10.00
N LEU A 118 -7.19 9.05 10.22
CA LEU A 118 -7.24 7.69 9.69
C LEU A 118 -8.46 6.95 10.25
N MET A 119 -8.73 7.04 11.54
CA MET A 119 -9.91 6.40 12.16
C MET A 119 -11.24 6.91 11.61
N ALA A 120 -11.32 8.17 11.16
CA ALA A 120 -12.53 8.73 10.57
C ALA A 120 -12.80 8.18 9.15
N ASN A 121 -11.74 7.93 8.39
CA ASN A 121 -11.81 7.61 6.95
C ASN A 121 -11.32 6.19 6.60
N ILE A 122 -10.99 5.34 7.58
CA ILE A 122 -10.43 3.99 7.33
C ILE A 122 -11.33 3.10 6.47
N LYS A 123 -12.63 3.37 6.43
CA LYS A 123 -13.59 2.65 5.56
C LYS A 123 -13.52 3.09 4.10
N ASP A 124 -13.01 4.29 3.85
CA ASP A 124 -12.86 4.88 2.52
C ASP A 124 -11.44 4.64 1.95
N PHE A 125 -10.58 3.94 2.71
CA PHE A 125 -9.19 3.69 2.35
C PHE A 125 -8.94 2.19 2.18
N ASP A 126 -8.26 1.86 1.07
CA ASP A 126 -7.62 0.56 0.90
C ASP A 126 -6.24 0.57 1.57
N VAL A 127 -5.98 -0.44 2.40
CA VAL A 127 -4.72 -0.57 3.14
C VAL A 127 -3.81 -1.53 2.39
N TYR A 128 -2.59 -1.08 2.11
CA TYR A 128 -1.55 -1.89 1.48
C TYR A 128 -0.32 -1.99 2.39
N ALA A 129 0.37 -3.13 2.33
CA ALA A 129 1.63 -3.38 3.03
C ALA A 129 2.67 -4.02 2.10
N GLY A 130 3.95 -3.88 2.41
CA GLY A 130 5.01 -4.55 1.65
C GLY A 130 4.98 -6.07 1.86
N GLU A 131 5.39 -6.82 0.84
CA GLU A 131 5.40 -8.30 0.83
C GLU A 131 6.15 -8.91 2.03
N LYS A 132 7.15 -8.19 2.56
CA LYS A 132 7.75 -8.48 3.86
C LYS A 132 6.90 -7.89 4.98
N ASN A 133 5.82 -8.60 5.34
CA ASN A 133 5.12 -8.37 6.60
C ASN A 133 6.00 -8.82 7.78
N GLY A 134 7.02 -8.02 8.09
CA GLY A 134 7.94 -8.23 9.18
C GLY A 134 8.32 -6.90 9.79
N CYS A 135 7.44 -6.35 10.63
CA CYS A 135 7.83 -5.44 11.70
C CYS A 135 6.79 -5.41 12.82
#